data_AF-A0A1G0AG56-F1
#
_entry.id   AF-A0A1G0AG56-F1
#
_cell.length_a   1.000
_cell.length_b   1.000
_cell.length_c   1.000
_cell.angle_alpha   90.00
_cell.angle_beta   90.00
_cell.angle_gamma   90.00
#
_symmetry.space_group_name_H-M   'P 1'
#
loop_
_entity.id
_entity.type
_entity.pdbx_description
1 polymer ?
#
loop_
_entity_poly.entity_id
_entity_poly.type
_entity_poly.pdbx_seq_one_letter_code
_entity_poly.pdbx_strand_id
1 'polypeptide(L)'
;MAASPLVRAGTGFVNHDYAFLRLRRAALRSLCRRRALRTWGRRAALVTDVSETFDARVIDVTPVLGTFRGVLGDAPRIAASLGKDRVETFLPRRPEVLRTALDLGYRPMSWGDEAILCEKPVLRNRHIR
;
A
#
# COMPACT_ATOMS: atom_id res chain seq x y z
N MET A 1 -19.87 -5.83 15.56
CA MET A 1 -18.60 -5.89 16.31
C MET A 1 -17.84 -4.59 16.08
N ALA A 2 -17.73 -3.72 17.10
CA ALA A 2 -16.68 -2.72 17.11
C ALA A 2 -15.41 -3.52 17.39
N ALA A 3 -14.71 -3.89 16.36
CA ALA A 3 -13.76 -2.94 15.92
C ALA A 3 -13.71 -2.99 14.36
N SER A 4 -13.38 -1.89 13.72
CA SER A 4 -12.18 -1.35 14.31
C SER A 4 -12.11 0.17 14.23
N PRO A 5 -11.89 0.82 15.36
CA PRO A 5 -10.53 0.78 15.90
C PRO A 5 -9.44 0.23 14.95
N LEU A 6 -9.50 0.44 13.61
CA LEU A 6 -9.13 -0.44 12.45
C LEU A 6 -7.65 -0.55 12.34
N VAL A 7 -7.10 -1.07 13.43
CA VAL A 7 -5.73 -0.90 13.87
C VAL A 7 -5.47 0.46 14.55
N ARG A 8 -6.37 0.97 15.40
CA ARG A 8 -6.08 1.94 16.48
C ARG A 8 -5.00 1.43 17.45
N ALA A 9 -4.57 0.18 17.33
CA ALA A 9 -3.48 -0.42 18.09
C ALA A 9 -2.24 -0.82 17.24
N GLY A 10 -2.05 -0.23 16.07
CA GLY A 10 -0.68 0.05 15.65
C GLY A 10 0.04 -0.90 14.70
N THR A 11 1.23 -0.42 14.32
CA THR A 11 2.39 -1.16 13.78
C THR A 11 2.13 -2.19 12.69
N GLY A 12 1.19 -1.94 11.78
CA GLY A 12 0.99 -2.69 10.54
C GLY A 12 -0.38 -3.36 10.41
N PHE A 13 -0.89 -3.39 9.19
CA PHE A 13 -2.18 -3.99 8.87
C PHE A 13 -2.20 -4.60 7.47
N VAL A 14 -3.17 -5.46 7.18
CA VAL A 14 -3.42 -6.06 5.86
C VAL A 14 -4.90 -5.89 5.54
N ASN A 15 -5.22 -5.45 4.33
CA ASN A 15 -6.58 -5.50 3.80
C ASN A 15 -6.95 -6.95 3.46
N HIS A 16 -8.15 -7.37 3.84
CA HIS A 16 -8.73 -8.66 3.49
C HIS A 16 -10.23 -8.48 3.30
N ASP A 17 -10.72 -8.69 2.08
CA ASP A 17 -12.06 -8.24 1.64
C ASP A 17 -12.29 -6.77 2.05
N TYR A 18 -13.44 -6.49 2.67
CA TYR A 18 -13.86 -5.17 3.12
C TYR A 18 -13.30 -4.79 4.50
N ALA A 19 -12.31 -5.51 5.04
CA ALA A 19 -11.78 -5.31 6.40
C ALA A 19 -10.25 -5.10 6.45
N PHE A 20 -9.76 -4.46 7.52
CA PHE A 20 -8.32 -4.36 7.83
C PHE A 20 -7.94 -5.18 9.06
N LEU A 21 -6.99 -6.10 8.91
CA LEU A 21 -6.48 -6.96 9.97
C LEU A 21 -5.19 -6.38 10.58
N ARG A 22 -5.08 -6.34 11.91
CA ARG A 22 -3.86 -5.88 12.60
C ARG A 22 -2.75 -6.92 12.60
N LEU A 23 -1.54 -6.50 12.25
CA LEU A 23 -0.33 -7.30 12.41
C LEU A 23 0.57 -6.73 13.52
N ARG A 24 1.08 -7.62 14.38
CA ARG A 24 2.04 -7.24 15.44
C ARG A 24 3.40 -6.95 14.82
N ARG A 25 4.10 -5.92 15.28
CA ARG A 25 5.44 -5.54 14.80
C ARG A 25 6.46 -6.68 14.83
N ALA A 26 6.42 -7.52 15.87
CA ALA A 26 7.31 -8.68 15.99
C ALA A 26 7.04 -9.74 14.89
N ALA A 27 5.77 -10.00 14.58
CA ALA A 27 5.39 -10.91 13.50
C ALA A 27 5.85 -10.36 12.14
N LEU A 28 5.64 -9.07 11.88
CA LEU A 28 6.11 -8.42 10.65
C LEU A 28 7.63 -8.49 10.48
N ARG A 29 8.39 -8.20 11.54
CA ARG A 29 9.85 -8.36 11.53
C ARG A 29 10.25 -9.82 11.27
N SER A 30 9.53 -10.78 11.83
CA SER A 30 9.75 -12.20 11.56
C SER A 30 9.51 -12.55 10.08
N LEU A 31 8.40 -12.10 9.51
CA LEU A 31 8.06 -12.31 8.10
C LEU A 31 9.07 -11.63 7.16
N CYS A 32 9.53 -10.42 7.48
CA CYS A 32 10.61 -9.75 6.75
C CYS A 32 11.91 -10.58 6.78
N ARG A 33 12.32 -11.07 7.95
CA ARG A 33 13.52 -11.92 8.09
C ARG A 33 13.40 -13.23 7.30
N ARG A 34 12.20 -13.79 7.21
CA ARG A 34 11.87 -14.99 6.45
C ARG A 34 11.71 -14.74 4.94
N ARG A 35 11.92 -13.50 4.47
CA ARG A 35 11.68 -13.07 3.08
C ARG A 35 10.24 -13.35 2.59
N ALA A 36 9.30 -13.47 3.53
CA ALA A 36 7.87 -13.65 3.23
C ALA A 36 7.17 -12.32 2.90
N LEU A 37 7.84 -11.18 3.16
CA LEU A 37 7.41 -9.84 2.76
C LEU A 37 8.51 -9.22 1.92
N ARG A 38 8.12 -8.40 0.94
CA ARG A 38 9.08 -7.56 0.24
C ARG A 38 9.44 -6.36 1.12
N THR A 39 10.74 -6.06 1.22
CA THR A 39 11.29 -5.02 2.10
C THR A 39 12.08 -4.00 1.30
N TRP A 40 11.99 -2.73 1.70
CA TRP A 40 12.80 -1.63 1.14
C TRP A 40 13.35 -0.77 2.28
N GLY A 41 14.65 -0.88 2.51
CA GLY A 41 15.30 -0.30 3.68
C GLY A 41 14.67 -0.80 4.99
N ARG A 42 14.17 0.12 5.82
CA ARG A 42 13.49 -0.18 7.10
C ARG A 42 11.97 -0.33 6.97
N ARG A 43 11.44 -0.37 5.74
CA ARG A 43 10.02 -0.43 5.40
C ARG A 43 9.66 -1.78 4.77
N ALA A 44 8.41 -2.22 4.91
CA ALA A 44 7.89 -3.40 4.24
C ALA A 44 6.46 -3.16 3.77
N ALA A 45 6.11 -3.78 2.64
CA ALA A 45 4.79 -3.76 2.05
C ALA A 45 4.41 -5.16 1.57
N LEU A 46 3.11 -5.46 1.59
CA LEU A 46 2.57 -6.51 0.75
C LEU A 46 2.46 -5.97 -0.68
N VAL A 47 2.86 -6.79 -1.63
CA VAL A 47 2.75 -6.51 -3.06
C VAL A 47 2.06 -7.72 -3.67
N THR A 48 0.85 -7.52 -4.20
CA THR A 48 0.18 -8.56 -4.98
C THR A 48 0.39 -8.28 -6.46
N ASP A 49 0.78 -9.30 -7.21
CA ASP A 49 1.01 -9.21 -8.66
C ASP A 49 -0.31 -9.26 -9.47
N VAL A 50 -1.43 -9.47 -8.78
CA VAL A 50 -2.79 -9.41 -9.29
C VAL A 50 -3.53 -8.35 -8.47
N SER A 51 -3.89 -7.24 -9.11
CA SER A 51 -4.78 -6.22 -8.54
C SER A 51 -6.23 -6.73 -8.58
N GLU A 52 -7.13 -6.11 -7.80
CA GLU A 52 -8.59 -6.38 -7.93
C GLU A 52 -9.11 -6.08 -9.35
N THR A 53 -8.40 -5.24 -10.09
CA THR A 53 -8.68 -4.93 -11.50
C THR A 53 -8.19 -6.02 -12.47
N PHE A 54 -7.51 -7.06 -11.98
CA PHE A 54 -6.90 -8.16 -12.75
C PHE A 54 -5.99 -7.67 -13.90
N ASP A 55 -5.47 -6.45 -13.82
CA ASP A 55 -4.57 -5.88 -14.83
C ASP A 55 -3.12 -6.18 -14.44
N ALA A 56 -2.46 -6.99 -15.26
CA ALA A 56 -1.07 -7.40 -15.06
C ALA A 56 -0.07 -6.23 -15.03
N ARG A 57 -0.45 -5.03 -15.46
CA ARG A 57 0.38 -3.80 -15.41
C ARG A 57 0.28 -3.08 -14.07
N VAL A 58 -0.59 -3.52 -13.17
CA VAL A 58 -0.85 -2.90 -11.88
C VAL A 58 -0.25 -3.74 -10.77
N ILE A 59 0.19 -3.09 -9.70
CA ILE A 59 0.40 -3.74 -8.40
C ILE A 59 -0.47 -3.09 -7.34
N ASP A 60 -1.01 -3.91 -6.43
CA ASP A 60 -1.53 -3.40 -5.17
C ASP A 60 -0.39 -3.38 -4.14
N VAL A 61 -0.23 -2.23 -3.49
CA VAL A 61 0.72 -2.04 -2.40
C VAL A 61 -0.02 -1.74 -1.12
N THR A 62 0.12 -2.65 -0.16
CA THR A 62 -0.44 -2.48 1.18
C THR A 62 0.66 -2.21 2.21
N PRO A 63 0.68 -1.02 2.85
CA PRO A 63 1.68 -0.69 3.87
C PRO A 63 1.60 -1.58 5.11
N VAL A 64 2.65 -2.35 5.39
CA VAL A 64 2.68 -3.24 6.57
C VAL A 64 3.71 -2.84 7.63
N LEU A 65 4.84 -2.21 7.26
CA LEU A 65 5.85 -1.74 8.23
C LEU A 65 6.47 -0.42 7.77
N GLY A 66 6.43 0.59 8.64
CA GLY A 66 6.94 1.94 8.37
C GLY A 66 5.86 3.00 8.56
N THR A 67 6.17 4.24 8.20
CA THR A 67 5.14 5.28 8.12
C THR A 67 4.37 5.14 6.81
N PHE A 68 3.09 5.46 6.85
CA PHE A 68 2.22 5.44 5.68
C PHE A 68 2.79 6.25 4.51
N ARG A 69 3.17 7.51 4.79
CA ARG A 69 3.84 8.41 3.83
C ARG A 69 5.12 7.80 3.25
N GLY A 70 5.91 7.11 4.07
CA GLY A 70 7.14 6.47 3.65
C GLY A 70 6.90 5.32 2.68
N VAL A 71 5.92 4.45 2.95
CA VAL A 71 5.63 3.33 2.04
C VAL A 71 5.03 3.82 0.72
N LEU A 72 4.06 4.73 0.77
CA LEU A 72 3.47 5.30 -0.45
C LEU A 72 4.48 6.08 -1.30
N GLY A 73 5.43 6.78 -0.67
CA GLY A 73 6.49 7.48 -1.39
C GLY A 73 7.42 6.53 -2.17
N ASP A 74 7.63 5.31 -1.68
CA ASP A 74 8.48 4.32 -2.34
C ASP A 74 7.72 3.48 -3.39
N ALA A 75 6.40 3.35 -3.26
CA ALA A 75 5.59 2.43 -4.05
C ALA A 75 5.72 2.60 -5.58
N PRO A 76 5.83 3.83 -6.16
CA PRO A 76 6.09 3.97 -7.60
C PRO A 76 7.43 3.38 -8.04
N ARG A 77 8.48 3.46 -7.19
CA ARG A 77 9.78 2.84 -7.48
C ARG A 77 9.70 1.33 -7.39
N ILE A 78 8.89 0.80 -6.46
CA ILE A 78 8.59 -0.62 -6.34
C ILE A 78 7.94 -1.13 -7.62
N ALA A 79 6.85 -0.48 -8.05
CA ALA A 79 6.17 -0.82 -9.31
C ALA A 79 7.10 -0.76 -10.52
N ALA A 80 7.91 0.30 -10.64
CA ALA A 80 8.89 0.41 -11.71
C ALA A 80 9.89 -0.76 -11.73
N SER A 81 10.40 -1.17 -10.56
CA SER A 81 11.33 -2.32 -10.45
C SER A 81 10.72 -3.66 -10.84
N LEU A 82 9.38 -3.74 -10.89
CA LEU A 82 8.62 -4.92 -11.29
C LEU A 82 8.09 -4.81 -12.73
N GLY A 83 8.46 -3.75 -13.47
CA GLY A 83 7.98 -3.51 -14.82
C GLY A 83 6.51 -3.10 -14.89
N LYS A 84 5.97 -2.54 -13.80
CA LYS A 84 4.56 -2.19 -13.65
C LYS A 84 4.34 -0.71 -13.92
N ASP A 85 3.15 -0.38 -14.42
CA ASP A 85 2.80 0.95 -14.91
C ASP A 85 1.94 1.75 -13.93
N ARG A 86 1.36 1.08 -12.94
CA ARG A 86 0.48 1.72 -11.95
C ARG A 86 0.59 1.04 -10.60
N VAL A 87 0.46 1.86 -9.56
CA VAL A 87 0.25 1.42 -8.18
C VAL A 87 -1.19 1.69 -7.81
N GLU A 88 -1.84 0.69 -7.22
CA GLU A 88 -3.10 0.78 -6.49
C GLU A 88 -2.83 0.54 -5.00
N THR A 89 -3.66 1.11 -4.13
CA THR A 89 -3.58 0.90 -2.68
C THR A 89 -4.94 1.19 -2.04
N PHE A 90 -5.41 0.28 -1.19
CA PHE A 90 -6.63 0.48 -0.41
C PHE A 90 -6.30 1.19 0.90
N LEU A 91 -6.89 2.37 1.06
CA LEU A 91 -6.62 3.26 2.19
C LEU A 91 -7.85 3.42 3.07
N PRO A 92 -7.70 3.55 4.40
CA PRO A 92 -8.81 3.96 5.25
C PRO A 92 -9.36 5.32 4.81
N ARG A 93 -10.69 5.48 4.83
CA ARG A 93 -11.39 6.74 4.50
C ARG A 93 -11.24 7.79 5.61
N ARG A 94 -10.01 8.30 5.78
CA ARG A 94 -9.68 9.33 6.77
C ARG A 94 -9.05 10.57 6.15
N PRO A 95 -9.40 11.79 6.62
CA PRO A 95 -8.88 13.03 6.06
C PRO A 95 -7.35 13.10 6.02
N GLU A 96 -6.66 12.65 7.07
CA GLU A 96 -5.19 12.69 7.16
C GLU A 96 -4.48 11.70 6.21
N VAL A 97 -5.12 10.55 5.99
CA VAL A 97 -4.62 9.51 5.08
C VAL A 97 -4.83 9.95 3.64
N LEU A 98 -6.03 10.45 3.32
CA LEU A 98 -6.37 10.99 2.00
C LEU A 98 -5.47 12.17 1.65
N ARG A 99 -5.28 13.12 2.57
CA ARG A 99 -4.36 14.25 2.38
C ARG A 99 -2.94 13.78 2.09
N THR A 100 -2.44 12.79 2.84
CA THR A 100 -1.11 12.23 2.58
C THR A 100 -1.01 11.58 1.20
N ALA A 101 -2.04 10.87 0.75
CA ALA A 101 -2.07 10.27 -0.57
C ALA A 101 -2.08 11.34 -1.68
N LEU A 102 -2.92 12.38 -1.53
CA LEU A 102 -2.99 13.52 -2.44
C LEU A 102 -1.66 14.29 -2.52
N ASP A 103 -1.02 14.57 -1.38
CA ASP A 103 0.31 15.21 -1.31
C ASP A 103 1.38 14.40 -2.07
N LEU A 104 1.22 13.08 -2.11
CA LEU A 104 2.10 12.17 -2.84
C LEU A 104 1.67 11.96 -4.30
N GLY A 105 0.64 12.66 -4.78
CA GLY A 105 0.16 12.60 -6.16
C GLY A 105 -0.66 11.34 -6.49
N TYR A 106 -1.22 10.67 -5.48
CA TYR A 106 -2.23 9.63 -5.71
C TYR A 106 -3.58 10.28 -6.01
N ARG A 107 -4.36 9.62 -6.86
CA ARG A 107 -5.75 9.98 -7.17
C ARG A 107 -6.70 9.06 -6.41
N PRO A 108 -7.62 9.61 -5.60
CA PRO A 108 -8.64 8.80 -4.97
C PRO A 108 -9.69 8.38 -6.01
N MET A 109 -10.11 7.13 -5.89
CA MET A 109 -11.19 6.51 -6.64
C MET A 109 -12.35 6.22 -5.69
N SER A 110 -13.55 6.02 -6.23
CA SER A 110 -14.69 5.62 -5.40
C SER A 110 -14.63 4.13 -5.10
N TRP A 111 -14.50 3.75 -3.82
CA TRP A 111 -14.58 2.36 -3.39
C TRP A 111 -15.03 2.23 -1.94
N GLY A 112 -16.30 1.83 -1.72
CA GLY A 112 -16.86 1.55 -0.39
C GLY A 112 -16.97 2.74 0.57
N ASP A 113 -17.52 2.48 1.75
CA ASP A 113 -17.76 3.50 2.79
C ASP A 113 -16.58 3.63 3.77
N GLU A 114 -15.83 2.54 4.02
CA GLU A 114 -14.74 2.53 5.02
C GLU A 114 -13.35 2.74 4.43
N ALA A 115 -13.20 2.52 3.12
CA ALA A 115 -11.94 2.63 2.41
C ALA A 115 -12.03 3.59 1.22
N ILE A 116 -10.87 3.91 0.65
CA ILE A 116 -10.70 4.66 -0.58
C ILE A 116 -9.62 3.91 -1.35
N LEU A 117 -9.94 3.47 -2.57
CA LEU A 117 -8.91 3.03 -3.49
C LEU A 117 -8.15 4.26 -3.98
N CYS A 118 -6.84 4.27 -3.84
CA CYS A 118 -5.99 5.31 -4.39
C CYS A 118 -5.06 4.73 -5.45
N GLU A 119 -4.95 5.41 -6.59
CA GLU A 119 -4.07 5.00 -7.67
C GLU A 119 -3.01 6.06 -7.97
N LYS A 120 -1.86 5.63 -8.47
CA LYS A 120 -0.82 6.51 -8.99
C LYS A 120 -0.11 5.87 -10.18
N PRO A 121 -0.04 6.55 -11.34
CA PRO A 121 0.75 6.06 -12.46
C PRO A 121 2.24 6.06 -12.11
N VAL A 122 2.95 5.05 -12.59
CA VAL A 122 4.41 5.00 -12.58
C VAL A 122 4.88 5.82 -13.75
N LEU A 123 5.41 7.00 -13.48
CA LEU A 123 6.11 7.76 -14.51
C LEU A 123 7.35 6.97 -14.89
N ARG A 124 7.30 6.29 -16.04
CA ARG A 124 8.51 5.77 -16.67
C ARG A 124 9.35 7.01 -16.98
N ASN A 125 10.53 7.13 -16.36
CA ASN A 125 11.55 8.00 -16.88
C ASN A 125 11.82 7.52 -18.29
N ARG A 126 11.21 8.17 -19.29
CA ARG A 126 11.74 8.14 -20.65
C ARG A 126 13.10 8.80 -20.49
N HIS A 127 14.12 7.98 -20.27
CA HIS A 127 15.48 8.40 -20.58
C HIS A 127 15.42 8.89 -22.01
N ILE A 128 15.55 10.21 -22.15
CA ILE A 128 15.95 10.85 -23.39
C ILE A 128 17.21 10.09 -23.80
N ARG A 129 17.07 9.28 -24.84
CA ARG A 129 18.20 8.68 -25.54
C ARG A 129 18.88 9.78 -26.34
#